data_AF-A0A350DCS5-F1
#
_entry.id   AF-A0A350DCS5-F1
#
_cell.length_a   1.000
_cell.length_b   1.000
_cell.length_c   1.000
_cell.angle_alpha   90.00
_cell.angle_beta   90.00
_cell.angle_gamma   90.00
#
_symmetry.space_group_name_H-M   'P 1'
#
loop_
_entity.id
_entity.type
_entity.pdbx_description
1 polymer ?
#
loop_
_entity_poly.entity_id
_entity_poly.type
_entity_poly.pdbx_seq_one_letter_code
_entity_poly.pdbx_strand_id
1 'polypeptide(L)'
;EMFDVAKRLADNRPGCVVWCMGGTQHTTGNNNTRAYCILELALGNIGKSGGGANILRGHDNVQGATDLGLGSDSLPGYYGLAEGAWQHWANVWDVDYEWLKGRFDDTEYADGKPMYSNGITVSRWVDGVLEEDENISQRTALKAMFYWGHAVNSQTRGVEMQKAMQKLEMMVIVDPYPTVASVMHDRTDGV
;
A
#
# COMPACT_ATOMS: atom_id res chain seq x y z
N GLU A 1 -8.69 31.69 20.28
CA GLU A 1 -8.85 30.23 20.37
C GLU A 1 -7.58 29.48 19.99
N MET A 2 -7.12 29.51 18.74
CA MET A 2 -5.91 28.77 18.30
C MET A 2 -4.60 29.11 19.04
N PHE A 3 -4.39 30.37 19.43
CA PHE A 3 -3.22 30.76 20.23
C PHE A 3 -3.21 30.07 21.61
N ASP A 4 -4.37 29.94 22.26
CA ASP A 4 -4.46 29.27 23.56
C ASP A 4 -4.11 27.79 23.44
N VAL A 5 -4.61 27.12 22.39
CA VAL A 5 -4.26 25.72 22.08
C VAL A 5 -2.76 25.57 21.85
N ALA A 6 -2.16 26.40 21.00
CA ALA A 6 -0.74 26.35 20.72
C ALA A 6 0.11 26.59 21.98
N LYS A 7 -0.29 27.55 22.82
CA LYS A 7 0.36 27.83 24.10
C LYS A 7 0.26 26.64 25.05
N ARG A 8 -0.91 26.01 25.18
CA ARG A 8 -1.09 24.81 26.02
C ARG A 8 -0.20 23.66 25.57
N LEU A 9 -0.10 23.42 24.27
CA LEU A 9 0.79 22.39 23.70
C LEU A 9 2.27 22.67 24.00
N ALA A 10 2.68 23.94 23.98
CA ALA A 10 4.05 24.36 24.30
C ALA A 10 4.38 24.32 25.79
N ASP A 11 3.43 24.71 26.65
CA ASP A 11 3.63 24.80 28.10
C ASP A 11 3.52 23.41 28.79
N ASN A 12 2.78 22.46 28.20
CA ASN A 12 2.51 21.13 28.80
C ASN A 12 3.18 20.00 28.01
N ARG A 13 4.52 20.00 27.98
CA ARG A 13 5.32 18.97 27.31
C ARG A 13 5.90 17.95 28.30
N PRO A 14 6.07 16.67 27.92
CA PRO A 14 5.79 16.11 26.61
C PRO A 14 4.28 15.90 26.38
N GLY A 15 3.84 16.15 25.14
CA GLY A 15 2.51 15.80 24.65
C GLY A 15 2.64 14.95 23.39
N CYS A 16 1.54 14.37 22.91
CA CYS A 16 1.53 13.62 21.66
C CYS A 16 0.35 14.01 20.78
N VAL A 17 0.53 13.84 19.47
CA VAL A 17 -0.55 13.91 18.49
C VAL A 17 -0.95 12.48 18.14
N VAL A 18 -2.24 12.19 18.28
CA VAL A 18 -2.82 10.89 17.92
C VAL A 18 -3.82 11.11 16.78
N TRP A 19 -3.70 10.34 15.69
CA TRP A 19 -4.64 10.40 14.57
C TRP A 19 -4.95 9.02 13.99
N CYS A 20 -6.03 8.96 13.21
CA CYS A 20 -6.47 7.79 12.46
C CYS A 20 -6.73 8.18 10.99
N MET A 21 -7.68 7.51 10.34
CA MET A 21 -8.02 7.73 8.94
C MET A 21 -8.52 9.14 8.62
N GLY A 22 -9.08 9.87 9.60
CA GLY A 22 -9.47 11.28 9.41
C GLY A 22 -8.29 12.24 9.16
N GLY A 23 -7.04 11.82 9.40
CA GLY A 23 -5.86 12.58 8.98
C GLY A 23 -5.38 12.22 7.57
N THR A 24 -5.60 10.97 7.15
CA THR A 24 -4.98 10.38 5.95
C THR A 24 -5.92 10.27 4.75
N GLN A 25 -7.24 10.09 4.95
CA GLN A 25 -8.24 9.95 3.88
C GLN A 25 -8.70 11.31 3.32
N HIS A 26 -7.72 12.13 2.96
CA HIS A 26 -7.90 13.41 2.31
C HIS A 26 -6.96 13.53 1.12
N THR A 27 -7.31 14.36 0.14
CA THR A 27 -6.41 14.70 -0.98
C THR A 27 -5.08 15.28 -0.51
N THR A 28 -5.05 15.86 0.68
CA THR A 28 -3.85 16.40 1.35
C THR A 28 -3.35 15.52 2.50
N GLY A 29 -3.74 14.26 2.58
CA GLY A 29 -3.43 13.37 3.70
C GLY A 29 -1.94 13.29 4.04
N ASN A 30 -1.07 13.22 3.03
CA ASN A 30 0.39 13.21 3.23
C ASN A 30 0.92 14.52 3.84
N ASN A 31 0.31 15.67 3.49
CA ASN A 31 0.69 16.95 4.07
C ASN A 31 0.23 17.05 5.53
N ASN A 32 -0.95 16.51 5.84
CA ASN A 32 -1.47 16.47 7.20
C ASN A 32 -0.55 15.66 8.12
N THR A 33 -0.21 14.42 7.73
CA THR A 33 0.69 13.56 8.52
C THR A 33 2.05 14.20 8.73
N ARG A 34 2.61 14.82 7.68
CA ARG A 34 3.86 15.57 7.77
C ARG A 34 3.77 16.76 8.74
N ALA A 35 2.66 17.50 8.72
CA ALA A 35 2.44 18.63 9.62
C ALA A 35 2.39 18.19 11.10
N TYR A 36 1.76 17.05 11.39
CA TYR A 36 1.73 16.49 12.75
C TYR A 36 3.14 16.14 13.24
N CYS A 37 3.95 15.49 12.41
CA CYS A 37 5.34 15.19 12.73
C CYS A 37 6.18 16.45 12.96
N ILE A 38 6.00 17.48 12.11
CA ILE A 38 6.71 18.77 12.25
C ILE A 38 6.33 19.46 13.57
N LEU A 39 5.05 19.45 13.95
CA LEU A 39 4.58 20.02 15.21
C LEU A 39 5.26 19.32 16.40
N GLU A 40 5.27 17.99 16.42
CA GLU A 40 5.87 17.21 17.51
C GLU A 40 7.41 17.37 17.58
N LEU A 41 8.07 17.57 16.43
CA LEU A 41 9.48 17.95 16.37
C LEU A 41 9.72 19.36 16.93
N ALA A 42 8.90 20.35 16.55
CA ALA A 42 9.01 21.72 17.01
C ALA A 42 8.77 21.85 18.53
N LEU A 43 7.85 21.05 19.07
CA LEU A 43 7.61 20.96 20.50
C LEU A 43 8.71 20.16 21.23
N GLY A 44 9.51 19.37 20.51
CA GLY A 44 10.55 18.53 21.11
C GLY A 44 9.98 17.33 21.86
N ASN A 45 8.88 16.76 21.36
CA ASN A 45 8.18 15.62 21.95
C ASN A 45 8.66 14.26 21.41
N ILE A 46 9.36 14.25 20.27
CA ILE A 46 9.91 13.01 19.68
C ILE A 46 10.97 12.38 20.59
N GLY A 47 10.89 11.06 20.78
CA GLY A 47 11.85 10.30 21.59
C GLY A 47 11.65 10.41 23.10
N LYS A 48 10.49 10.92 23.56
CA LYS A 48 10.16 11.05 24.99
C LYS A 48 8.96 10.18 25.36
N SER A 49 8.98 9.59 26.55
CA SER A 49 7.82 8.87 27.09
C SER A 49 6.61 9.80 27.20
N GLY A 50 5.45 9.35 26.69
CA GLY A 50 4.24 10.16 26.60
C GLY A 50 4.21 11.16 25.44
N GLY A 51 5.28 11.25 24.65
CA GLY A 51 5.37 12.11 23.47
C GLY A 51 5.17 11.39 22.14
N GLY A 52 5.13 12.14 21.04
CA GLY A 52 5.28 11.57 19.70
C GLY A 52 4.11 11.85 18.74
N ALA A 53 4.35 11.49 17.48
CA ALA A 53 3.35 11.52 16.42
C ALA A 53 2.84 10.09 16.18
N ASN A 54 1.69 9.76 16.78
CA ASN A 54 1.19 8.39 16.86
C ASN A 54 -0.02 8.18 15.95
N ILE A 55 0.14 7.31 14.96
CA ILE A 55 -0.97 6.85 14.12
C ILE A 55 -1.62 5.60 14.74
N LEU A 56 -2.92 5.66 15.00
CA LEU A 56 -3.69 4.46 15.31
C LEU A 56 -4.07 3.79 14.00
N ARG A 57 -3.53 2.59 13.81
CA ARG A 57 -3.84 1.77 12.65
C ARG A 57 -5.09 0.92 12.93
N GLY A 58 -5.88 0.66 11.89
CA GLY A 58 -7.20 0.03 12.03
C GLY A 58 -7.14 -1.48 12.20
N HIS A 59 -6.66 -2.19 11.18
CA HIS A 59 -6.62 -3.66 11.21
C HIS A 59 -5.56 -4.19 12.18
N ASP A 60 -5.89 -5.31 12.81
CA ASP A 60 -5.08 -6.04 13.79
C ASP A 60 -3.63 -6.28 13.37
N ASN A 61 -3.38 -6.63 12.09
CA ASN A 61 -2.02 -6.92 11.62
C ASN A 61 -1.57 -6.07 10.42
N VAL A 62 -2.12 -4.86 10.26
CA VAL A 62 -1.68 -3.98 9.16
C VAL A 62 -0.23 -3.50 9.34
N GLN A 63 0.26 -3.44 10.59
CA GLN A 63 1.68 -3.21 10.86
C GLN A 63 2.53 -4.40 10.35
N GLY A 64 2.21 -5.62 10.79
CA GLY A 64 2.94 -6.81 10.37
C GLY A 64 2.87 -7.07 8.87
N ALA A 65 1.75 -6.75 8.22
CA ALA A 65 1.63 -6.83 6.77
C ALA A 65 2.68 -5.96 6.05
N THR A 66 2.87 -4.73 6.52
CA THR A 66 3.93 -3.85 5.97
C THR A 66 5.33 -4.31 6.38
N ASP A 67 5.52 -4.82 7.60
CA ASP A 67 6.81 -5.36 8.04
C ASP A 67 7.26 -6.56 7.19
N LEU A 68 6.29 -7.36 6.71
CA LEU A 68 6.53 -8.53 5.86
C LEU A 68 6.63 -8.21 4.36
N GLY A 69 6.62 -6.93 3.96
CA GLY A 69 6.83 -6.54 2.56
C GLY A 69 5.66 -6.86 1.64
N LEU A 70 4.41 -6.83 2.14
CA LEU A 70 3.21 -6.96 1.29
C LEU A 70 2.86 -5.66 0.53
N GLY A 71 3.70 -4.62 0.67
CA GLY A 71 3.62 -3.40 -0.12
C GLY A 71 4.21 -3.59 -1.52
N SER A 72 3.73 -2.80 -2.48
CA SER A 72 4.20 -2.85 -3.88
C SER A 72 5.59 -2.23 -4.09
N ASP A 73 6.13 -1.55 -3.08
CA ASP A 73 7.28 -0.65 -3.15
C ASP A 73 8.47 -1.09 -2.29
N SER A 74 8.33 -2.20 -1.56
CA SER A 74 9.38 -2.67 -0.65
C SER A 74 9.41 -4.20 -0.50
N LEU A 75 10.60 -4.70 -0.22
CA LEU A 75 10.85 -6.04 0.30
C LEU A 75 10.64 -6.06 1.83
N PRO A 76 10.56 -7.25 2.46
CA PRO A 76 10.30 -7.32 3.89
C PRO A 76 11.34 -6.56 4.71
N GLY A 77 10.92 -6.05 5.87
CA GLY A 77 11.74 -5.18 6.71
C GLY A 77 11.93 -3.76 6.15
N TYR A 78 11.05 -3.31 5.26
CA TYR A 78 11.11 -1.99 4.62
C TYR A 78 12.36 -1.76 3.76
N TYR A 79 12.94 -2.84 3.23
CA TYR A 79 14.00 -2.72 2.24
C TYR A 79 13.40 -2.22 0.92
N GLY A 80 13.97 -1.18 0.32
CA GLY A 80 13.56 -0.75 -1.02
C GLY A 80 13.87 -1.81 -2.09
N LEU A 81 13.46 -1.56 -3.33
CA LEU A 81 13.66 -2.49 -4.45
C LEU A 81 15.05 -2.36 -5.12
N ALA A 82 16.07 -1.91 -4.40
CA ALA A 82 17.41 -1.79 -4.96
C ALA A 82 18.10 -3.16 -5.10
N GLU A 83 19.07 -3.28 -6.01
CA GLU A 83 19.81 -4.53 -6.25
C GLU A 83 20.38 -5.17 -4.98
N GLY A 84 21.03 -4.40 -4.11
CA GLY A 84 21.58 -4.92 -2.85
C GLY A 84 20.52 -5.47 -1.89
N ALA A 85 19.31 -4.91 -1.92
CA ALA A 85 18.20 -5.42 -1.12
C ALA A 85 17.68 -6.76 -1.67
N TRP A 86 17.59 -6.88 -2.99
CA TRP A 86 17.25 -8.15 -3.63
C TRP A 86 18.30 -9.23 -3.39
N GLN A 87 19.59 -8.89 -3.47
CA GLN A 87 20.67 -9.83 -3.14
C GLN A 87 20.60 -10.31 -1.68
N HIS A 88 20.31 -9.40 -0.74
CA HIS A 88 20.08 -9.77 0.66
C HIS A 88 18.94 -10.78 0.79
N TRP A 89 17.78 -10.49 0.20
CA TRP A 89 16.60 -11.35 0.32
C TRP A 89 16.72 -12.66 -0.46
N ALA A 90 17.40 -12.67 -1.61
CA ALA A 90 17.74 -13.89 -2.34
C ALA A 90 18.55 -14.85 -1.45
N ASN A 91 19.55 -14.32 -0.72
CA ASN A 91 20.32 -15.12 0.25
C ASN A 91 19.46 -15.63 1.42
N VAL A 92 18.56 -14.80 1.97
CA VAL A 92 17.67 -15.21 3.07
C VAL A 92 16.71 -16.32 2.64
N TRP A 93 16.20 -16.26 1.40
CA TRP A 93 15.29 -17.24 0.84
C TRP A 93 15.99 -18.49 0.28
N ASP A 94 17.32 -18.54 0.32
CA ASP A 94 18.13 -19.60 -0.29
C ASP A 94 17.82 -19.78 -1.79
N VAL A 95 17.70 -18.64 -2.50
CA VAL A 95 17.42 -18.57 -3.94
C VAL A 95 18.59 -17.89 -4.64
N ASP A 96 19.04 -18.47 -5.75
CA ASP A 96 20.06 -17.86 -6.59
C ASP A 96 19.57 -16.52 -7.16
N TYR A 97 20.39 -15.48 -7.00
CA TYR A 97 20.02 -14.12 -7.40
C TYR A 97 19.84 -13.98 -8.91
N GLU A 98 20.68 -14.64 -9.73
CA GLU A 98 20.56 -14.58 -11.19
C GLU A 98 19.31 -15.32 -11.68
N TRP A 99 18.96 -16.44 -11.05
CA TRP A 99 17.69 -17.11 -11.30
C TRP A 99 16.50 -16.21 -10.98
N LEU A 100 16.50 -15.54 -9.82
CA LEU A 100 15.42 -14.65 -9.39
C LEU A 100 15.26 -13.47 -10.34
N LYS A 101 16.37 -12.82 -10.69
CA LYS A 101 16.42 -11.74 -11.68
C LYS A 101 15.85 -12.18 -13.03
N GLY A 102 16.16 -13.41 -13.46
CA GLY A 102 15.60 -14.03 -14.66
C GLY A 102 14.11 -14.43 -14.57
N ARG A 103 13.39 -14.08 -13.49
CA ARG A 103 11.91 -14.15 -13.42
C ARG A 103 11.22 -12.85 -13.79
N PHE A 104 11.97 -11.75 -13.81
CA PHE A 104 11.45 -10.45 -14.22
C PHE A 104 11.66 -10.25 -15.72
N ASP A 105 10.81 -9.44 -16.33
CA ASP A 105 11.08 -8.93 -17.67
C ASP A 105 12.30 -7.99 -17.62
N ASP A 106 13.14 -8.04 -18.66
CA ASP A 106 14.36 -7.23 -18.78
C ASP A 106 14.14 -5.95 -19.61
N THR A 107 12.93 -5.77 -20.15
CA THR A 107 12.50 -4.53 -20.81
C THR A 107 12.55 -3.36 -19.82
N GLU A 108 13.10 -2.24 -20.26
CA GLU A 108 13.11 -0.99 -19.49
C GLU A 108 11.86 -0.16 -19.81
N TYR A 109 11.07 0.17 -18.79
CA TYR A 109 9.87 0.99 -18.88
C TYR A 109 10.13 2.41 -18.36
N ALA A 110 9.09 3.25 -18.33
CA ALA A 110 9.19 4.62 -17.82
C ALA A 110 9.74 4.69 -16.37
N ASP A 111 9.43 3.67 -15.56
CA ASP A 111 9.81 3.57 -14.16
C ASP A 111 11.09 2.73 -13.95
N GLY A 112 11.77 2.34 -15.04
CA GLY A 112 12.96 1.51 -15.04
C GLY A 112 12.67 0.03 -15.29
N LYS A 113 13.58 -0.83 -14.82
CA LYS A 113 13.43 -2.28 -14.95
C LYS A 113 12.42 -2.81 -13.91
N PRO A 114 11.52 -3.74 -14.29
CA PRO A 114 10.45 -4.27 -13.44
C PRO A 114 10.88 -4.74 -12.05
N MET A 115 12.05 -5.37 -11.93
CA MET A 115 12.58 -5.86 -10.66
C MET A 115 12.84 -4.73 -9.64
N TYR A 116 13.14 -3.52 -10.12
CA TYR A 116 13.57 -2.39 -9.30
C TYR A 116 12.54 -1.26 -9.26
N SER A 117 11.42 -1.41 -9.97
CA SER A 117 10.31 -0.48 -10.01
C SER A 117 9.19 -0.92 -9.07
N ASN A 118 8.40 0.03 -8.57
CA ASN A 118 7.22 -0.27 -7.77
C ASN A 118 6.19 -1.07 -8.59
N GLY A 119 5.54 -2.02 -7.93
CA GLY A 119 4.39 -2.74 -8.49
C GLY A 119 3.11 -1.92 -8.50
N ILE A 120 2.06 -2.51 -9.05
CA ILE A 120 0.72 -1.91 -9.09
C ILE A 120 0.08 -1.95 -7.70
N THR A 121 -0.39 -0.80 -7.21
CA THR A 121 -1.03 -0.71 -5.89
C THR A 121 -2.46 -1.29 -5.91
N VAL A 122 -2.95 -1.65 -4.73
CA VAL A 122 -4.35 -2.09 -4.52
C VAL A 122 -5.38 -1.03 -4.94
N SER A 123 -5.04 0.26 -4.95
CA SER A 123 -5.95 1.29 -5.45
C SER A 123 -5.99 1.40 -6.99
N ARG A 124 -5.00 0.80 -7.68
CA ARG A 124 -4.78 0.94 -9.12
C ARG A 124 -4.87 -0.38 -9.89
N TRP A 125 -5.06 -1.53 -9.24
CA TRP A 125 -5.13 -2.83 -9.93
C TRP A 125 -6.22 -2.87 -11.02
N VAL A 126 -7.35 -2.19 -10.80
CA VAL A 126 -8.44 -2.07 -11.79
C VAL A 126 -7.93 -1.43 -13.08
N ASP A 127 -7.13 -0.36 -12.95
CA ASP A 127 -6.51 0.31 -14.10
C ASP A 127 -5.49 -0.62 -14.76
N GLY A 128 -4.69 -1.34 -13.94
CA GLY A 128 -3.75 -2.34 -14.43
C GLY A 128 -4.38 -3.49 -15.24
N VAL A 129 -5.69 -3.74 -15.08
CA VAL A 129 -6.44 -4.71 -15.89
C VAL A 129 -7.12 -4.04 -17.09
N LEU A 130 -7.73 -2.87 -16.89
CA LEU A 130 -8.61 -2.25 -17.88
C LEU A 130 -7.88 -1.43 -18.94
N GLU A 131 -6.75 -0.79 -18.58
CA GLU A 131 -5.95 0.03 -19.48
C GLU A 131 -5.35 -0.77 -20.64
N GLU A 132 -4.94 -0.03 -21.68
CA GLU A 132 -4.20 -0.58 -22.81
C GLU A 132 -2.73 -0.82 -22.44
N ASP A 133 -2.10 -1.81 -23.10
CA ASP A 133 -0.73 -2.23 -22.79
C ASP A 133 0.30 -1.09 -22.95
N GLU A 134 0.01 -0.09 -23.80
CA GLU A 134 0.86 1.08 -24.02
C GLU A 134 0.80 2.11 -22.87
N ASN A 135 -0.25 2.05 -22.04
CA ASN A 135 -0.50 3.01 -20.96
C ASN A 135 -0.01 2.52 -19.57
N ILE A 136 0.65 1.36 -19.51
CA ILE A 136 1.12 0.75 -18.28
C ILE A 136 2.62 0.47 -18.35
N SER A 137 3.33 0.66 -17.22
CA SER A 137 4.77 0.41 -17.11
C SER A 137 5.11 -1.08 -16.94
N GLN A 138 4.50 -1.94 -17.76
CA GLN A 138 4.78 -3.38 -17.80
C GLN A 138 4.38 -3.95 -19.17
N ARG A 139 4.77 -5.20 -19.45
CA ARG A 139 4.62 -5.82 -20.78
C ARG A 139 3.18 -5.90 -21.28
N THR A 140 2.23 -6.19 -20.40
CA THR A 140 0.82 -6.33 -20.75
C THR A 140 -0.05 -6.08 -19.53
N ALA A 141 -1.33 -5.77 -19.74
CA ALA A 141 -2.31 -5.62 -18.67
C ALA A 141 -2.38 -6.88 -17.81
N LEU A 142 -2.70 -6.69 -16.52
CA LEU A 142 -2.86 -7.77 -15.56
C LEU A 142 -3.88 -8.80 -16.07
N LYS A 143 -3.43 -10.05 -16.21
CA LYS A 143 -4.25 -11.17 -16.70
C LYS A 143 -4.74 -12.07 -15.57
N ALA A 144 -3.98 -12.17 -14.48
CA ALA A 144 -4.30 -13.03 -13.35
C ALA A 144 -4.13 -12.28 -12.02
N MET A 145 -4.96 -12.61 -11.03
CA MET A 145 -4.89 -12.01 -9.70
C MET A 145 -5.16 -13.03 -8.58
N PHE A 146 -4.31 -13.02 -7.56
CA PHE A 146 -4.60 -13.63 -6.27
C PHE A 146 -5.19 -12.58 -5.34
N TYR A 147 -6.40 -12.84 -4.87
CA TYR A 147 -7.18 -11.95 -4.02
C TYR A 147 -7.33 -12.57 -2.63
N TRP A 148 -6.43 -12.21 -1.72
CA TRP A 148 -6.29 -12.87 -0.42
C TRP A 148 -6.77 -11.97 0.72
N GLY A 149 -7.82 -12.39 1.41
CA GLY A 149 -8.29 -11.77 2.66
C GLY A 149 -8.67 -10.30 2.48
N HIS A 150 -9.23 -9.95 1.34
CA HIS A 150 -9.51 -8.58 0.95
C HIS A 150 -11.01 -8.34 0.76
N ALA A 151 -11.50 -7.19 1.23
CA ALA A 151 -12.89 -6.77 1.09
C ALA A 151 -13.09 -5.93 -0.18
N VAL A 152 -13.69 -6.52 -1.21
CA VAL A 152 -14.02 -5.81 -2.48
C VAL A 152 -14.94 -4.62 -2.24
N ASN A 153 -15.91 -4.78 -1.36
CA ASN A 153 -16.92 -3.79 -1.00
C ASN A 153 -16.38 -2.62 -0.16
N SER A 154 -15.10 -2.62 0.24
CA SER A 154 -14.47 -1.49 0.93
C SER A 154 -13.71 -0.55 -0.01
N GLN A 155 -13.62 -0.89 -1.30
CA GLN A 155 -13.01 -0.04 -2.32
C GLN A 155 -14.07 0.82 -3.01
N THR A 156 -13.63 1.96 -3.53
CA THR A 156 -14.45 2.77 -4.44
C THR A 156 -14.30 2.21 -5.87
N ARG A 157 -15.25 2.51 -6.79
CA ARG A 157 -15.25 2.04 -8.20
C ARG A 157 -15.77 0.61 -8.42
N GLY A 158 -16.87 0.23 -7.77
CA GLY A 158 -17.46 -1.11 -7.88
C GLY A 158 -17.76 -1.56 -9.32
N VAL A 159 -18.28 -0.67 -10.17
CA VAL A 159 -18.60 -0.97 -11.58
C VAL A 159 -17.33 -1.30 -12.38
N GLU A 160 -16.28 -0.51 -12.21
CA GLU A 160 -14.99 -0.74 -12.87
C GLU A 160 -14.30 -1.99 -12.33
N MET A 161 -14.38 -2.24 -11.01
CA MET A 161 -13.90 -3.48 -10.41
C MET A 161 -14.57 -4.70 -11.02
N GLN A 162 -15.90 -4.68 -11.17
CA GLN A 162 -16.62 -5.79 -11.81
C GLN A 162 -16.12 -6.03 -13.24
N LYS A 163 -15.98 -4.97 -14.06
CA LYS A 163 -15.44 -5.08 -15.42
C LYS A 163 -14.02 -5.65 -15.43
N ALA A 164 -13.18 -5.22 -14.49
CA ALA A 164 -11.83 -5.75 -14.35
C ALA A 164 -11.84 -7.24 -13.98
N MET A 165 -12.69 -7.65 -13.03
CA MET A 165 -12.84 -9.06 -12.65
C MET A 165 -13.29 -9.94 -13.82
N GLN A 166 -14.18 -9.43 -14.68
CA GLN A 166 -14.64 -10.13 -15.89
C GLN A 166 -13.57 -10.20 -16.99
N LYS A 167 -12.65 -9.22 -17.05
CA LYS A 167 -11.56 -9.17 -18.04
C LYS A 167 -10.36 -10.02 -17.64
N LEU A 168 -10.16 -10.28 -16.34
CA LEU A 168 -9.13 -11.19 -15.86
C LEU A 168 -9.34 -12.60 -16.44
N GLU A 169 -8.27 -13.22 -16.91
CA GLU A 169 -8.27 -14.61 -17.38
C GLU A 169 -8.36 -15.59 -16.18
N MET A 170 -7.85 -15.18 -15.03
CA MET A 170 -7.89 -15.96 -13.80
C MET A 170 -7.95 -15.06 -12.56
N MET A 171 -8.86 -15.37 -11.65
CA MET A 171 -8.90 -14.76 -10.33
C MET A 171 -9.04 -15.86 -9.27
N VAL A 172 -8.09 -15.89 -8.33
CA VAL A 172 -8.10 -16.83 -7.21
C VAL A 172 -8.48 -16.06 -5.96
N ILE A 173 -9.55 -16.47 -5.28
CA ILE A 173 -10.02 -15.84 -4.05
C ILE A 173 -9.62 -16.74 -2.88
N VAL A 174 -8.85 -16.18 -1.94
CA VAL A 174 -8.39 -16.86 -0.74
C VAL A 174 -9.00 -16.15 0.46
N ASP A 175 -10.03 -16.76 1.03
CA ASP A 175 -10.74 -16.21 2.18
C ASP A 175 -11.34 -17.35 3.02
N PRO A 176 -11.39 -17.22 4.36
CA PRO A 176 -12.09 -18.19 5.20
C PRO A 176 -13.60 -18.28 4.93
N TYR A 177 -14.20 -17.26 4.29
CA TYR A 177 -15.63 -17.22 3.97
C TYR A 177 -15.88 -16.83 2.50
N PRO A 178 -17.03 -17.24 1.92
CA PRO A 178 -17.47 -16.69 0.63
C PRO A 178 -17.77 -15.19 0.76
N THR A 179 -16.92 -14.34 0.18
CA THR A 179 -17.08 -12.88 0.22
C THR A 179 -17.80 -12.34 -1.02
N VAL A 180 -18.11 -11.04 -1.04
CA VAL A 180 -18.66 -10.38 -2.24
C VAL A 180 -17.77 -10.62 -3.47
N ALA A 181 -16.46 -10.74 -3.28
CA ALA A 181 -15.51 -11.05 -4.36
C ALA A 181 -15.88 -12.34 -5.11
N SER A 182 -16.43 -13.35 -4.43
CA SER A 182 -16.73 -14.65 -5.04
C SER A 182 -17.93 -14.63 -5.99
N VAL A 183 -18.75 -13.57 -5.94
CA VAL A 183 -19.97 -13.45 -6.74
C VAL A 183 -20.02 -12.18 -7.59
N MET A 184 -19.18 -11.17 -7.32
CA MET A 184 -19.28 -9.85 -7.95
C MET A 184 -19.23 -9.90 -9.48
N HIS A 185 -18.40 -10.77 -10.06
CA HIS A 185 -18.24 -10.89 -11.51
C HIS A 185 -19.53 -11.29 -12.24
N ASP A 186 -20.45 -11.99 -11.57
CA ASP A 186 -21.71 -12.50 -12.15
C ASP A 186 -22.94 -11.65 -11.78
N ARG A 187 -22.81 -10.65 -10.90
CA ARG A 187 -23.98 -9.87 -10.45
C ARG A 187 -24.50 -8.93 -11.53
N THR A 188 -25.77 -9.04 -11.84
CA THR A 188 -26.45 -8.15 -12.80
C THR A 188 -27.21 -7.00 -12.13
N ASP A 189 -27.35 -7.00 -10.80
CA ASP A 189 -28.12 -6.04 -10.02
C ASP A 189 -27.33 -5.44 -8.84
N GLY A 190 -27.37 -4.10 -8.71
CA GLY A 190 -26.89 -3.39 -7.51
C GLY A 190 -25.38 -3.43 -7.27
N VAL A 191 -24.58 -3.19 -8.30
CA VAL A 191 -23.14 -2.84 -8.16
C VAL A 191 -22.98 -1.37 -7.80
#